data_AF-A0A816AQL3-F1
#
_entry.id   AF-A0A816AQL3-F1
#
_cell.length_a   1.000
_cell.length_b   1.000
_cell.length_c   1.000
_cell.angle_alpha   90.00
_cell.angle_beta   90.00
_cell.angle_gamma   90.00
#
_symmetry.space_group_name_H-M   'P 1'
#
loop_
_entity.id
_entity.type
_entity.pdbx_description
1 polymer ?
#
loop_
_entity_poly.entity_id
_entity_poly.type
_entity_poly.pdbx_seq_one_letter_code
_entity_poly.pdbx_strand_id
1 'polypeptide(L)'
;MKIVDQKFRVPSRRSITSDYLPKLRQHITKRLKHACSSTDFLSLTFDGWTDRRMRAFYAVTMHCIDRMGQLNAHLLTFNSLS
;
A
#
# COMPACT_ATOMS: atom_id res chain seq x y z
N MET A 1 -0.17 -28.20 20.36
CA MET A 1 -1.50 -28.02 19.73
C MET A 1 -1.83 -26.53 19.76
N LYS A 2 -2.00 -25.86 18.60
CA LYS A 2 -2.39 -24.43 18.58
C LYS A 2 -3.91 -24.35 18.70
N ILE A 3 -4.40 -23.88 19.85
CA ILE A 3 -5.84 -23.66 20.09
C ILE A 3 -6.18 -22.28 19.53
N VAL A 4 -7.14 -22.21 18.62
CA VAL A 4 -7.71 -20.95 18.13
C VAL A 4 -8.73 -20.45 19.15
N ASP A 5 -8.76 -19.14 19.41
CA ASP A 5 -9.73 -18.52 20.31
C ASP A 5 -11.16 -18.93 19.93
N GLN A 6 -11.94 -19.43 20.89
CA GLN A 6 -13.33 -19.83 20.68
C GLN A 6 -14.23 -18.68 20.20
N LYS A 7 -13.81 -17.43 20.43
CA LYS A 7 -14.49 -16.22 19.97
C LYS A 7 -14.08 -15.80 18.56
N PHE A 8 -13.06 -16.44 17.98
CA PHE A 8 -12.63 -16.11 16.63
C PHE A 8 -13.72 -16.47 15.62
N ARG A 9 -14.16 -15.48 14.86
CA ARG A 9 -15.01 -15.67 13.69
C ARG A 9 -14.23 -15.28 12.46
N VAL A 10 -14.24 -16.15 11.46
CA VAL A 10 -13.65 -15.86 10.15
C VAL A 10 -14.37 -14.64 9.57
N PRO A 11 -13.64 -13.58 9.17
CA PRO A 11 -14.28 -12.39 8.64
C PRO A 11 -14.94 -12.70 7.30
N SER A 12 -16.18 -12.24 7.15
CA SER A 12 -16.91 -12.34 5.89
C SER A 12 -16.29 -11.42 4.84
N ARG A 13 -16.54 -11.67 3.54
CA ARG A 13 -16.18 -10.73 2.47
C ARG A 13 -16.67 -9.31 2.78
N ARG A 14 -17.92 -9.18 3.26
CA ARG A 14 -18.50 -7.88 3.63
C ARG A 14 -17.67 -7.20 4.70
N SER A 15 -17.36 -7.90 5.79
CA SER A 15 -16.51 -7.39 6.86
C SER A 15 -15.13 -6.97 6.35
N ILE A 16 -14.50 -7.79 5.49
CA ILE A 16 -13.21 -7.47 4.88
C ILE A 16 -13.29 -6.14 4.11
N THR A 17 -14.31 -5.97 3.27
CA THR A 17 -14.49 -4.78 2.44
C THR A 17 -14.90 -3.54 3.24
N SER A 18 -15.85 -3.65 4.18
CA SER A 18 -16.39 -2.49 4.89
C SER A 18 -15.57 -2.07 6.10
N ASP A 19 -14.88 -3.01 6.75
CA ASP A 19 -14.28 -2.76 8.05
C ASP A 19 -12.76 -2.88 8.01
N TYR A 20 -12.24 -4.01 7.51
CA TYR A 20 -10.79 -4.28 7.57
C TYR A 20 -10.02 -3.50 6.52
N LEU A 21 -10.48 -3.47 5.26
CA LEU A 21 -9.79 -2.78 4.17
C LEU A 21 -9.66 -1.27 4.41
N PRO A 22 -10.71 -0.53 4.86
CA PRO A 22 -10.56 0.89 5.15
C PRO A 22 -9.59 1.17 6.30
N LYS A 23 -9.63 0.36 7.36
CA LYS A 23 -8.68 0.47 8.49
C LYS A 23 -7.25 0.21 8.04
N LEU A 24 -7.05 -0.83 7.23
CA LEU A 24 -5.74 -1.16 6.65
C LEU A 24 -5.23 -0.03 5.77
N ARG A 25 -6.08 0.51 4.89
CA ARG A 25 -5.74 1.66 4.05
C ARG A 25 -5.33 2.87 4.89
N GLN A 26 -6.10 3.23 5.90
CA GLN A 26 -5.76 4.34 6.80
C GLN A 26 -4.41 4.11 7.50
N HIS A 27 -4.18 2.89 8.00
CA HIS A 27 -2.91 2.53 8.64
C HIS A 27 -1.73 2.68 7.67
N ILE A 28 -1.84 2.12 6.46
CA ILE A 28 -0.80 2.21 5.44
C ILE A 28 -0.57 3.67 5.03
N THR A 29 -1.62 4.46 4.78
CA THR A 29 -1.49 5.88 4.44
C THR A 29 -0.80 6.67 5.55
N LYS A 30 -1.11 6.42 6.82
CA LYS A 30 -0.39 7.06 7.94
C LYS A 30 1.10 6.69 7.93
N ARG A 31 1.42 5.41 7.71
CA ARG A 31 2.81 4.94 7.62
C ARG A 31 3.57 5.56 6.46
N LEU A 32 2.94 5.64 5.28
CA LEU A 32 3.52 6.28 4.11
C LEU A 32 3.77 7.77 4.35
N LYS A 33 2.79 8.50 4.90
CA LYS A 33 2.97 9.92 5.27
C LYS A 33 4.14 10.11 6.21
N HIS A 34 4.26 9.23 7.21
CA HIS A 34 5.39 9.29 8.14
C HIS A 34 6.73 9.06 7.42
N ALA A 35 6.83 8.01 6.60
CA ALA A 35 8.04 7.71 5.82
C ALA A 35 8.44 8.87 4.89
N CYS A 36 7.47 9.48 4.21
CA CYS A 36 7.71 10.65 3.36
C CYS A 36 8.19 11.86 4.18
N SER A 37 7.62 12.09 5.38
CA SER A 37 8.01 13.21 6.25
C SER A 37 9.34 13.02 6.98
N SER A 38 9.78 11.77 7.16
CA SER A 38 10.98 11.44 7.92
C SER A 38 12.24 11.31 7.06
N THR A 39 12.11 11.46 5.75
CA THR A 39 13.17 11.23 4.77
C THR A 39 13.57 12.57 4.16
N ASP A 40 14.86 12.91 4.20
CA ASP A 40 15.38 14.15 3.62
C ASP A 40 15.48 14.09 2.09
N PHE A 41 15.79 12.91 1.55
CA PHE A 41 15.98 12.67 0.12
C PHE A 41 15.18 11.45 -0.34
N LEU A 42 14.35 11.65 -1.37
CA LEU A 42 13.59 10.58 -2.01
C LEU A 42 13.67 10.70 -3.52
N SER A 43 13.49 9.57 -4.19
CA SER A 43 13.27 9.48 -5.64
C SER A 43 11.86 8.98 -5.90
N LEU A 44 11.26 9.40 -7.01
CA LEU A 44 9.97 8.92 -7.48
C LEU A 44 10.14 8.21 -8.81
N THR A 45 9.55 7.04 -8.95
CA THR A 45 9.36 6.39 -10.26
C THR A 45 7.90 6.47 -10.65
N PHE A 46 7.66 6.78 -11.93
CA PHE A 46 6.35 6.74 -12.56
C PHE A 46 6.35 5.60 -13.57
N ASP A 47 5.46 4.64 -13.36
CA ASP A 47 5.30 3.49 -14.26
C ASP A 47 3.92 3.58 -14.89
N GLY A 48 3.87 3.90 -16.19
CA GLY A 48 2.63 3.96 -16.98
C GLY A 48 2.58 2.82 -17.99
N TRP A 49 1.44 2.15 -18.10
CA TRP A 49 1.25 1.08 -19.09
C TRP A 49 -0.21 0.95 -19.52
N THR A 50 -0.41 0.29 -20.66
CA THR A 50 -1.73 -0.14 -21.13
C THR A 50 -1.84 -1.66 -21.06
N ASP A 51 -3.05 -2.17 -20.82
CA ASP A 51 -3.31 -3.60 -20.93
C ASP A 51 -3.87 -3.99 -22.30
N ARG A 52 -4.05 -5.29 -22.54
CA ARG A 52 -4.61 -5.83 -23.79
C ARG A 52 -6.06 -5.40 -24.05
N ARG A 53 -6.74 -4.79 -23.07
CA ARG A 53 -8.11 -4.27 -23.17
C ARG A 53 -8.11 -2.76 -23.37
N MET A 54 -6.97 -2.16 -23.73
CA MET A 54 -6.80 -0.72 -23.92
C MET A 54 -7.09 0.11 -22.66
N ARG A 55 -7.01 -0.50 -21.47
CA ARG A 55 -7.10 0.25 -20.21
C ARG A 55 -5.72 0.78 -19.88
N ALA A 56 -5.61 2.08 -19.65
CA ALA A 56 -4.38 2.71 -19.21
C ALA A 56 -4.30 2.67 -17.68
N PHE A 57 -3.09 2.46 -17.16
CA PHE A 57 -2.77 2.41 -15.75
C PHE A 57 -1.53 3.25 -15.47
N TYR A 58 -1.42 3.73 -14.24
CA TYR A 58 -0.19 4.30 -13.74
C TYR A 58 0.05 3.91 -12.29
N ALA A 59 1.32 3.85 -11.92
CA ALA A 59 1.79 3.72 -10.57
C ALA A 59 2.85 4.78 -10.27
N VAL A 60 2.86 5.29 -9.03
CA VAL A 60 3.95 6.13 -8.52
C VAL A 60 4.54 5.44 -7.30
N THR A 61 5.85 5.21 -7.33
CA THR A 61 6.59 4.56 -6.23
C THR A 61 7.64 5.53 -5.70
N MET A 62 7.69 5.69 -4.39
CA MET A 62 8.75 6.40 -3.70
C MET A 62 9.88 5.45 -3.35
N HIS A 63 11.11 5.88 -3.57
CA HIS A 63 12.33 5.18 -3.18
C HIS A 63 13.13 6.07 -2.23
N CYS A 64 13.54 5.55 -1.10
CA CYS A 64 14.40 6.26 -0.16
C CYS A 64 15.38 5.31 0.54
N ILE A 65 16.49 5.87 1.01
CA ILE A 65 17.45 5.15 1.85
C ILE A 65 17.12 5.50 3.30
N ASP A 66 16.92 4.50 4.15
CA ASP A 66 16.70 4.73 5.58
C ASP A 66 18.00 5.00 6.35
N ARG A 67 17.87 5.27 7.65
CA ARG A 67 19.02 5.54 8.53
C ARG A 67 19.98 4.36 8.69
N MET A 68 19.55 3.15 8.31
CA MET A 68 20.39 1.94 8.31
C MET A 68 21.04 1.70 6.95
N GLY A 69 20.88 2.61 5.99
CA GLY A 69 21.42 2.48 4.65
C GLY A 69 20.62 1.53 3.75
N GLN A 70 19.40 1.14 4.13
CA GLN A 70 18.58 0.22 3.34
C GLN A 70 17.70 0.97 2.35
N LEU A 71 17.67 0.49 1.10
CA LEU A 71 16.76 0.99 0.09
C LEU A 71 15.34 0.48 0.36
N ASN A 72 14.43 1.42 0.60
CA ASN A 72 13.01 1.17 0.79
C ASN A 72 12.21 1.69 -0.40
N ALA A 73 11.27 0.88 -0.89
CA ALA A 73 10.35 1.23 -1.96
C ALA A 73 8.91 1.19 -1.45
N HIS A 74 8.16 2.24 -1.75
CA HIS A 74 6.80 2.45 -1.25
C HIS A 74 5.86 2.90 -2.38
N LEU A 75 4.89 2.06 -2.74
CA LEU A 75 3.85 2.40 -3.71
C LEU A 75 2.93 3.48 -3.12
N LEU A 76 2.94 4.67 -3.73
CA LEU A 76 2.13 5.80 -3.30
C LEU A 76 0.76 5.80 -3.95
N THR A 77 0.71 5.44 -5.23
CA THR A 77 -0.54 5.35 -5.99
C THR A 77 -0.46 4.25 -7.03
N PHE A 78 -1.61 3.65 -7.29
CA PHE A 78 -1.85 2.77 -8.43
C PHE A 78 -3.28 3.03 -8.87
N ASN A 79 -3.47 3.43 -10.12
CA ASN A 79 -4.79 3.75 -10.62
C ASN A 79 -4.93 3.45 -12.11
N SER A 80 -6.17 3.24 -12.56
CA SER A 80 -6.51 3.22 -13.97
C SER A 80 -6.86 4.62 -14.45
N LEU A 81 -6.41 4.97 -15.65
CA LEU A 81 -6.88 6.13 -16.41
C LEU A 81 -8.17 5.69 -17.13
N SER A 82 -9.31 6.03 -16.53
CA SER A 82 -10.66 5.85 -17.08
C SER A 82 -11.09 7.09 -17.84
#